data_AF-A0A3D5MHU5-F1
#
_entry.id   AF-A0A3D5MHU5-F1
#
_cell.length_a   1.000
_cell.length_b   1.000
_cell.length_c   1.000
_cell.angle_alpha   90.00
_cell.angle_beta   90.00
_cell.angle_gamma   90.00
#
_symmetry.space_group_name_H-M   'P 1'
#
loop_
_entity.id
_entity.type
_entity.pdbx_description
1 polymer ?
#
loop_
_entity_poly.entity_id
_entity_poly.type
_entity_poly.pdbx_seq_one_letter_code
_entity_poly.pdbx_strand_id
1 'polypeptide(L)'
;MRAMTEPDLIHAAFRLTPEDDGVLAAHLSGEFSNGPISAPPEAGFPFGGLLAALCAGAMRQGLGIEAPLRSLTVQYLAAARYGQSLHFRPRMLRGG
;
A
#
# COMPACT_ATOMS: atom_id res chain seq x y z
N MET A 1 -0.13 -16.34 21.54
CA MET A 1 -0.36 -15.47 20.37
C MET A 1 -0.31 -16.36 19.14
N ARG A 2 -1.37 -16.43 18.33
CA ARG A 2 -1.36 -17.27 17.11
C ARG A 2 -0.44 -16.60 16.07
N ALA A 3 0.46 -17.36 15.46
CA ALA A 3 1.27 -16.85 14.36
C ALA A 3 0.34 -16.48 13.19
N MET A 4 0.51 -15.29 12.62
CA MET A 4 -0.22 -14.87 11.43
C MET A 4 0.16 -15.77 10.25
N THR A 5 -0.82 -16.18 9.46
CA THR A 5 -0.58 -16.94 8.23
C THR A 5 -0.18 -15.99 7.11
N GLU A 6 0.43 -16.50 6.04
CA GLU A 6 0.77 -15.69 4.86
C GLU A 6 -0.44 -14.95 4.25
N PRO A 7 -1.63 -15.57 4.11
CA PRO A 7 -2.84 -14.84 3.73
C PRO A 7 -3.20 -13.69 4.67
N ASP A 8 -3.04 -13.88 5.98
CA ASP A 8 -3.33 -12.82 6.97
C ASP A 8 -2.38 -11.63 6.79
N LEU A 9 -1.10 -11.89 6.49
CA LEU A 9 -0.10 -10.86 6.23
C LEU A 9 -0.42 -10.07 4.97
N ILE A 10 -0.80 -10.75 3.88
CA ILE A 10 -1.17 -10.10 2.62
C ILE A 10 -2.43 -9.24 2.82
N HIS A 11 -3.45 -9.76 3.51
CA HIS A 11 -4.67 -9.00 3.79
C HIS A 11 -4.41 -7.78 4.70
N ALA A 12 -3.51 -7.92 5.68
CA ALA A 12 -3.09 -6.80 6.52
C ALA A 12 -2.34 -5.74 5.72
N ALA A 13 -1.39 -6.15 4.87
CA ALA A 13 -0.57 -5.24 4.08
C ALA A 13 -1.36 -4.44 3.04
N PHE A 14 -2.46 -4.99 2.52
CA PHE A 14 -3.35 -4.29 1.57
C PHE A 14 -4.50 -3.53 2.23
N ARG A 15 -4.58 -3.52 3.57
CA ARG A 15 -5.65 -2.81 4.27
C ARG A 15 -5.50 -1.30 4.12
N LEU A 16 -6.55 -0.66 3.63
CA LEU A 16 -6.70 0.80 3.54
C LEU A 16 -7.79 1.25 4.50
N THR A 17 -7.43 2.14 5.43
CA THR A 17 -8.32 2.67 6.45
C THR A 17 -8.75 4.08 6.05
N PRO A 18 -10.06 4.38 5.97
CA PRO A 18 -10.53 5.75 5.77
C PRO A 18 -10.10 6.66 6.91
N GLU A 19 -9.65 7.85 6.55
CA GLU A 19 -9.40 9.00 7.42
C GLU A 19 -10.26 10.19 6.97
N ASP A 20 -10.04 11.36 7.57
CA ASP A 20 -10.75 12.59 7.23
C ASP A 20 -10.51 13.01 5.76
N ASP A 21 -11.43 13.82 5.22
CA ASP A 21 -11.36 14.39 3.85
C ASP A 21 -11.18 13.36 2.72
N GLY A 22 -11.63 12.12 2.92
CA GLY A 22 -11.53 11.06 1.92
C GLY A 22 -10.10 10.54 1.72
N VAL A 23 -9.19 10.84 2.66
CA VAL A 23 -7.84 10.26 2.71
C VAL A 23 -7.96 8.78 3.07
N LEU A 24 -7.11 7.95 2.47
CA LEU A 24 -6.95 6.55 2.87
C LEU A 24 -5.55 6.35 3.44
N ALA A 25 -5.46 5.72 4.60
CA ALA A 25 -4.18 5.40 5.24
C ALA A 25 -3.88 3.90 5.13
N ALA A 26 -2.60 3.57 4.88
CA ALA A 26 -2.07 2.23 4.98
C ALA A 26 -0.91 2.18 5.98
N HIS A 27 -0.82 1.08 6.72
CA HIS A 27 0.31 0.76 7.56
C HIS A 27 1.24 -0.22 6.83
N LEU A 28 2.54 0.07 6.83
CA LEU A 28 3.55 -0.80 6.24
C LEU A 28 4.26 -1.59 7.33
N SER A 29 4.29 -2.90 7.17
CA SER A 29 4.95 -3.84 8.05
C SER A 29 6.23 -4.40 7.39
N GLY A 30 7.20 -4.81 8.21
CA GLY A 30 8.55 -5.18 7.77
C GLY A 30 8.63 -6.45 6.90
N GLU A 31 7.59 -7.29 6.91
CA GLU A 31 7.50 -8.54 6.15
C GLU A 31 7.60 -8.32 4.63
N PHE A 32 7.36 -7.10 4.15
CA PHE A 32 7.47 -6.70 2.75
C PHE A 32 8.70 -5.82 2.47
N SER A 33 9.77 -6.00 3.25
CA SER A 33 11.05 -5.32 3.01
C SER A 33 11.81 -5.90 1.83
N ASN A 34 12.46 -5.01 1.08
CA ASN A 34 13.45 -5.37 0.06
C ASN A 34 14.90 -5.39 0.62
N GLY A 35 15.06 -5.26 1.94
CA GLY A 35 16.35 -5.30 2.60
C GLY A 35 17.01 -6.70 2.60
N PRO A 36 18.28 -6.80 3.00
CA PRO A 36 18.94 -8.08 3.16
C PRO A 36 18.19 -8.99 4.15
N ILE A 37 17.99 -10.26 3.79
CA ILE A 37 17.31 -11.24 4.64
C ILE A 37 18.01 -11.42 6.01
N SER A 38 19.32 -11.18 6.07
CA SER A 38 20.13 -11.26 7.29
C SER A 38 20.08 -10.01 8.18
N ALA A 39 19.39 -8.95 7.75
CA ALA A 39 19.26 -7.69 8.47
C ALA A 39 17.82 -7.47 8.95
N PRO A 40 17.59 -6.59 9.94
CA PRO A 40 16.24 -6.16 10.29
C PRO A 40 15.52 -5.58 9.06
N PRO A 41 14.19 -5.74 8.94
CA PRO A 41 13.40 -5.18 7.83
C PRO A 41 13.63 -3.70 7.57
N GLU A 42 13.89 -2.93 8.63
CA GLU A 42 14.13 -1.49 8.62
C GLU A 42 15.46 -1.09 7.97
N ALA A 43 16.34 -2.06 7.71
CA ALA A 43 17.55 -1.85 6.91
C ALA A 43 17.26 -1.75 5.40
N GLY A 44 16.05 -2.12 4.98
CA GLY A 44 15.54 -1.95 3.62
C GLY A 44 14.42 -0.93 3.52
N PHE A 45 13.66 -1.03 2.45
CA PHE A 45 12.48 -0.23 2.18
C PHE A 45 11.28 -1.12 1.83
N PRO A 46 10.05 -0.62 2.00
CA PRO A 46 8.87 -1.30 1.51
C PRO A 46 8.99 -1.60 0.01
N PHE A 47 8.71 -2.85 -0.37
CA PHE A 47 8.77 -3.29 -1.75
C PHE A 47 7.83 -2.47 -2.65
N GLY A 48 8.34 -1.99 -3.80
CA GLY A 48 7.57 -1.15 -4.71
C GLY A 48 6.27 -1.78 -5.20
N GLY A 49 6.23 -3.10 -5.41
CA GLY A 49 4.99 -3.79 -5.81
C GLY A 49 3.86 -3.66 -4.78
N LEU A 50 4.18 -3.65 -3.48
CA LEU A 50 3.20 -3.39 -2.42
C LEU A 50 2.66 -1.96 -2.53
N LEU A 51 3.54 -0.98 -2.71
CA LEU A 51 3.16 0.43 -2.86
C LEU A 51 2.26 0.63 -4.10
N ALA A 52 2.59 -0.02 -5.21
CA ALA A 52 1.76 0.02 -6.43
C ALA A 52 0.39 -0.62 -6.21
N ALA A 53 0.32 -1.76 -5.52
CA ALA A 53 -0.93 -2.42 -5.18
C ALA A 53 -1.81 -1.55 -4.26
N LEU A 54 -1.21 -0.86 -3.28
CA LEU A 54 -1.90 0.10 -2.41
C LEU A 54 -2.42 1.31 -3.20
N CYS A 55 -1.67 1.84 -4.17
CA CYS A 55 -2.16 2.89 -5.07
C CYS A 55 -3.41 2.43 -5.84
N ALA A 56 -3.39 1.22 -6.40
CA ALA A 56 -4.55 0.66 -7.11
C ALA A 56 -5.74 0.43 -6.17
N GLY A 57 -5.49 -0.11 -4.97
CA GLY A 57 -6.51 -0.32 -3.95
C GLY A 57 -7.15 1.00 -3.49
N ALA A 58 -6.35 2.05 -3.31
CA ALA A 58 -6.82 3.36 -2.89
C ALA A 58 -7.68 4.03 -3.96
N MET A 59 -7.30 3.92 -5.24
CA MET A 59 -8.14 4.39 -6.34
C MET A 59 -9.47 3.63 -6.39
N ARG A 60 -9.44 2.29 -6.25
CA ARG A 60 -10.66 1.47 -6.22
C ARG A 60 -11.58 1.87 -5.06
N GLN A 61 -11.07 1.90 -3.84
CA GLN A 61 -11.84 2.18 -2.64
C GLN A 61 -12.31 3.63 -2.55
N GLY A 62 -11.41 4.59 -2.81
CA GLY A 62 -11.71 6.02 -2.64
C GLY A 62 -12.52 6.64 -3.77
N LEU A 63 -12.54 6.04 -4.97
CA LEU A 63 -13.32 6.53 -6.11
C LEU A 63 -14.47 5.59 -6.53
N GLY A 64 -14.65 4.46 -5.84
CA GLY A 64 -15.68 3.48 -6.18
C GLY A 64 -15.50 2.84 -7.57
N ILE A 65 -14.25 2.65 -8.02
CA ILE A 65 -13.98 2.06 -9.34
C ILE A 65 -14.15 0.54 -9.28
N GLU A 66 -15.24 0.02 -9.83
CA GLU A 66 -15.49 -1.43 -9.89
C GLU A 66 -14.88 -2.12 -11.11
N ALA A 67 -14.62 -1.35 -12.17
CA ALA A 67 -14.07 -1.88 -13.40
C ALA A 67 -12.66 -2.48 -13.18
N PRO A 68 -12.29 -3.59 -13.85
CA PRO A 68 -10.97 -4.20 -13.72
C PRO A 68 -9.85 -3.25 -14.13
N LEU A 69 -8.77 -3.22 -13.33
CA LEU A 69 -7.56 -2.46 -13.64
C LEU A 69 -6.93 -2.96 -14.95
N ARG A 70 -6.77 -2.06 -15.94
CA ARG A 70 -6.13 -2.38 -17.22
C ARG A 70 -4.66 -1.96 -17.28
N SER A 71 -4.36 -0.80 -16.72
CA SER A 71 -3.00 -0.26 -16.65
C SER A 71 -2.82 0.53 -15.37
N LEU A 72 -1.59 0.53 -14.86
CA LEU A 72 -1.17 1.31 -13.71
C LEU A 72 0.23 1.85 -14.00
N THR A 73 0.43 3.14 -13.80
CA THR A 73 1.73 3.78 -13.85
C THR A 73 2.00 4.42 -12.50
N VAL A 74 3.14 4.09 -11.90
CA VAL A 74 3.58 4.63 -10.61
C VAL A 74 4.98 5.21 -10.79
N GLN A 75 5.17 6.45 -10.34
CA GLN A 75 6.47 7.08 -10.24
C GLN A 75 6.88 7.16 -8.77
N TYR A 76 8.04 6.60 -8.44
CA TYR A 76 8.60 6.66 -7.09
C TYR A 76 9.53 7.87 -6.99
N LEU A 77 9.16 8.83 -6.14
CA LEU A 77 9.94 10.06 -5.94
C LEU A 77 10.85 9.99 -4.71
N ALA A 78 10.48 9.19 -3.71
CA ALA A 78 11.21 9.01 -2.47
C ALA A 78 10.95 7.62 -1.90
N ALA A 79 11.87 7.14 -1.07
CA ALA A 79 11.70 5.89 -0.35
C ALA A 79 10.71 6.04 0.82
N ALA A 80 9.75 5.14 0.91
CA ALA A 80 8.84 5.05 2.06
C ALA A 80 9.59 4.51 3.29
N ARG A 81 9.18 4.95 4.48
CA ARG A 81 9.77 4.51 5.76
C ARG A 81 8.77 3.67 6.54
N TYR A 82 9.27 2.65 7.22
CA TYR A 82 8.49 1.92 8.22
C TYR A 82 8.13 2.81 9.42
N GLY A 83 7.07 2.45 10.13
CA GLY A 83 6.60 3.20 11.30
C GLY A 83 5.89 4.53 10.98
N GLN A 84 5.73 4.85 9.69
CA GLN A 84 4.94 5.99 9.23
C GLN A 84 3.74 5.52 8.42
N SER A 85 2.59 6.18 8.60
CA SER A 85 1.42 5.94 7.77
C SER A 85 1.66 6.45 6.35
N LEU A 86 1.25 5.67 5.36
CA LEU A 86 1.13 6.14 3.98
C LEU A 86 -0.26 6.70 3.75
N HIS A 87 -0.36 7.93 3.27
CA HIS A 87 -1.64 8.57 2.97
C HIS A 87 -1.85 8.65 1.46
N PHE A 88 -3.00 8.14 1.01
CA PHE A 88 -3.43 8.16 -0.38
C PHE A 88 -4.59 9.14 -0.54
N ARG A 89 -4.49 9.99 -1.56
CA ARG A 89 -5.51 10.98 -1.93
C ARG A 89 -5.97 10.72 -3.37
N PRO A 90 -6.83 9.72 -3.57
CA PRO A 90 -7.25 9.35 -4.91
C PRO A 90 -8.10 10.46 -5.52
N ARG A 91 -7.91 10.73 -6.81
CA ARG A 91 -8.64 11.77 -7.55
C ARG A 91 -9.03 11.25 -8.92
N MET A 92 -10.29 11.44 -9.28
CA MET A 92 -10.75 11.18 -10.65
C MET A 92 -10.28 12.30 -11.57
N LEU A 93 -9.50 11.95 -12.60
CA LEU A 93 -9.04 12.90 -13.62
C LEU A 93 -9.97 12.94 -14.83
N ARG A 94 -10.65 11.84 -15.13
CA ARG A 94 -11.64 11.70 -16.19
C ARG A 94 -12.66 10.63 -15.80
N GLY A 95 -13.94 10.97 -15.88
CA GLY A 95 -15.05 10.01 -15.77
C GLY A 95 -15.39 9.39 -17.13
N GLY A 96 -15.91 8.18 -17.10
CA GLY A 96 -16.49 7.48 -18.26
C GLY A 96 -17.99 7.60 -18.30
#